data_AF-A0A9D5MFL7-F1
#
_entry.id   AF-A0A9D5MFL7-F1
#
_cell.length_a   1.000
_cell.length_b   1.000
_cell.length_c   1.000
_cell.angle_alpha   90.00
_cell.angle_beta   90.00
_cell.angle_gamma   90.00
#
_symmetry.space_group_name_H-M   'P 1'
#
loop_
_entity.id
_entity.type
_entity.pdbx_description
1 polymer ?
#
loop_
_entity_poly.entity_id
_entity_poly.type
_entity_poly.pdbx_seq_one_letter_code
_entity_poly.pdbx_strand_id
1 'polypeptide(L)'
;MKKRNVLVCLAALAVSTFLGGCGGPEGPVPSKGDVAKYVKENNSEKCEYVSRETVSESPKEIAYTYKSKERDLEFKVYAYRHNVGMYEMKIYKGKIRTDYEYVVRTSYDSRIQPLFEKFISDGDVKIASSDQVDKLANAFVKANEIYREELKYNDKSFLEEHPYDNIRVVCDTAPGSTYKTYGLGYFAINGVEYDEEYYKNALDNGIAQAIKDGKISGEQYQGYEDAIEDIHVSQLDHIYLNDEEMLYDNNQNDYGTVGVMTEKYAYSEYNYDENSYMMFVDFGLVADGIGSPAFVIREYTDRLGGSFEIFTKDQTTKDQDLECTWTIGDHKYVMTCHYNNMNVTNLKVTRDGEDLHIGNNHKLENDFRVTMVTLEDFCKMLDLNYRIDEESGSLYLYSN
;
A
#
# COMPACT_ATOMS: atom_id res chain seq x y z
N MET A 1 -16.62 30.45 -60.29
CA MET A 1 -15.57 29.68 -59.55
C MET A 1 -14.80 30.46 -58.47
N LYS A 2 -14.87 31.81 -58.36
CA LYS A 2 -14.05 32.57 -57.37
C LYS A 2 -14.61 32.73 -55.95
N LYS A 3 -15.92 32.50 -55.70
CA LYS A 3 -16.53 32.69 -54.37
C LYS A 3 -16.51 31.44 -53.46
N ARG A 4 -16.32 30.25 -54.04
CA ARG A 4 -16.38 28.96 -53.32
C ARG A 4 -15.04 28.62 -52.64
N ASN A 5 -13.93 29.09 -53.19
CA ASN A 5 -12.59 28.87 -52.62
C ASN A 5 -12.27 29.83 -51.46
N VAL A 6 -12.88 31.02 -51.42
CA VAL A 6 -12.71 31.98 -50.32
C VAL A 6 -13.40 31.49 -49.04
N LEU A 7 -14.57 30.87 -49.17
CA LEU A 7 -15.33 30.34 -48.03
C LEU A 7 -14.64 29.11 -47.39
N VAL A 8 -14.01 28.26 -48.21
CA VAL A 8 -13.26 27.08 -47.73
C VAL A 8 -11.95 27.49 -47.06
N CYS A 9 -11.26 28.53 -47.56
CA CYS A 9 -10.08 29.07 -46.89
C CYS A 9 -10.42 29.80 -45.58
N LEU A 10 -11.56 30.50 -45.49
CA LEU A 10 -12.03 31.16 -44.26
C LEU A 10 -12.51 30.15 -43.20
N ALA A 11 -13.14 29.04 -43.61
CA ALA A 11 -13.50 27.95 -42.70
C ALA A 11 -12.25 27.20 -42.19
N ALA A 12 -11.23 27.00 -43.03
CA ALA A 12 -9.95 26.41 -42.62
C ALA A 12 -9.13 27.31 -41.68
N LEU A 13 -9.20 28.64 -41.85
CA LEU A 13 -8.62 29.64 -40.93
C LEU A 13 -9.39 29.77 -39.61
N ALA A 14 -10.70 29.54 -39.61
CA ALA A 14 -11.50 29.47 -38.39
C ALA A 14 -11.23 28.18 -37.60
N VAL A 15 -11.07 27.03 -38.28
CA VAL A 15 -10.74 25.76 -37.59
C VAL A 15 -9.30 25.75 -37.07
N SER A 16 -8.34 26.39 -37.75
CA SER A 16 -6.96 26.50 -37.26
C SER A 16 -6.81 27.47 -36.08
N THR A 17 -7.67 28.49 -35.96
CA THR A 17 -7.68 29.41 -34.81
C THR A 17 -8.39 28.81 -33.59
N PHE A 18 -9.32 27.87 -33.76
CA PHE A 18 -9.93 27.12 -32.65
C PHE A 18 -9.05 25.97 -32.13
N LEU A 19 -8.16 25.41 -32.95
CA LEU A 19 -7.27 24.31 -32.54
C LEU A 19 -5.87 24.77 -32.12
N GLY A 20 -5.40 25.95 -32.54
CA GLY A 20 -4.02 26.41 -32.30
C GLY A 20 -3.76 27.13 -30.96
N GLY A 21 -4.78 27.63 -30.26
CA GLY A 21 -4.61 28.47 -29.07
C GLY A 21 -5.09 27.90 -27.73
N CYS A 22 -6.00 26.93 -27.74
CA CYS A 22 -6.66 26.45 -26.50
C CYS A 22 -6.00 25.20 -25.89
N GLY A 23 -5.20 24.46 -26.67
CA GLY A 23 -4.58 23.18 -26.26
C GLY A 23 -3.09 23.26 -25.90
N GLY A 24 -2.41 24.36 -26.21
CA GLY A 24 -0.96 24.50 -26.04
C GLY A 24 -0.51 24.85 -24.61
N PRO A 25 0.81 24.84 -24.37
CA PRO A 25 1.41 25.23 -23.08
C PRO A 25 1.15 26.71 -22.72
N GLU A 26 1.01 27.59 -23.73
CA GLU A 26 0.74 29.03 -23.54
C GLU A 26 -0.77 29.36 -23.42
N GLY A 27 -1.62 28.35 -23.56
CA GLY A 27 -3.07 28.50 -23.60
C GLY A 27 -3.64 29.12 -22.32
N PRO A 28 -4.91 29.54 -22.32
CA PRO A 28 -5.53 30.12 -21.14
C PRO A 28 -5.51 29.14 -19.97
N VAL A 29 -5.15 29.67 -18.80
CA VAL A 29 -5.31 29.01 -17.49
C VAL A 29 -6.66 29.42 -16.87
N PRO A 30 -7.15 28.68 -15.86
CA PRO A 30 -8.32 29.09 -15.10
C PRO A 30 -8.28 30.57 -14.70
N SER A 31 -9.40 31.25 -14.86
CA SER A 31 -9.51 32.69 -14.65
C SER A 31 -9.43 33.05 -13.16
N LYS A 32 -9.24 34.34 -12.86
CA LYS A 32 -9.34 34.84 -11.48
C LYS A 32 -10.68 34.48 -10.82
N GLY A 33 -11.77 34.48 -11.59
CA GLY A 33 -13.10 34.09 -11.09
C GLY A 33 -13.16 32.60 -10.74
N ASP A 34 -12.56 31.74 -11.57
CA ASP A 34 -12.48 30.30 -11.31
C ASP A 34 -11.63 30.02 -10.06
N VAL A 35 -10.51 30.73 -9.90
CA VAL A 35 -9.64 30.64 -8.72
C VAL A 35 -10.36 31.12 -7.45
N ALA A 36 -11.09 32.24 -7.51
CA ALA A 36 -11.86 32.73 -6.37
C ALA A 36 -12.99 31.78 -5.98
N LYS A 37 -13.65 31.15 -6.96
CA LYS A 37 -14.64 30.10 -6.72
C LYS A 37 -13.99 28.88 -6.06
N TYR A 38 -12.85 28.43 -6.58
CA TYR A 38 -12.09 27.32 -6.01
C TYR A 38 -11.74 27.55 -4.54
N VAL A 39 -11.18 28.72 -4.19
CA VAL A 39 -10.87 29.07 -2.80
C VAL A 39 -12.11 29.02 -1.90
N LYS A 40 -13.24 29.56 -2.39
CA LYS A 40 -14.50 29.54 -1.61
C LYS A 40 -15.04 28.12 -1.38
N GLU A 41 -14.80 27.21 -2.32
CA GLU A 41 -15.31 25.83 -2.25
C GLU A 41 -14.39 24.87 -1.48
N ASN A 42 -13.09 25.18 -1.38
CA ASN A 42 -12.09 24.28 -0.82
C ASN A 42 -11.40 24.81 0.46
N ASN A 43 -11.64 26.06 0.85
CA ASN A 43 -11.12 26.63 2.09
C ASN A 43 -12.29 27.01 3.00
N SER A 44 -12.26 26.51 4.23
CA SER A 44 -13.26 26.81 5.26
C SER A 44 -13.17 28.25 5.76
N GLU A 45 -11.95 28.82 5.75
CA GLU A 45 -11.67 30.17 6.20
C GLU A 45 -12.13 31.23 5.20
N LYS A 46 -12.52 32.40 5.71
CA LYS A 46 -12.74 33.57 4.86
C LYS A 46 -11.40 34.14 4.39
N CYS A 47 -11.16 34.10 3.08
CA CYS A 47 -9.93 34.59 2.47
C CYS A 47 -10.15 35.87 1.63
N GLU A 48 -9.10 36.68 1.49
CA GLU A 48 -9.04 37.78 0.53
C GLU A 48 -7.89 37.65 -0.46
N TYR A 49 -8.17 38.08 -1.69
CA TYR A 49 -7.18 38.16 -2.75
C TYR A 49 -6.22 39.34 -2.50
N VAL A 50 -4.92 39.06 -2.52
CA VAL A 50 -3.86 40.04 -2.29
C VAL A 50 -3.19 40.44 -3.60
N SER A 51 -2.61 39.48 -4.32
CA SER A 51 -1.78 39.76 -5.50
C SER A 51 -1.81 38.65 -6.54
N ARG A 52 -1.29 38.95 -7.73
CA ARG A 52 -1.16 38.01 -8.85
C ARG A 52 0.24 38.14 -9.44
N GLU A 53 0.84 37.00 -9.74
CA GLU A 53 2.16 36.88 -10.34
C GLU A 53 2.14 35.84 -11.46
N THR A 54 2.83 36.11 -12.58
CA THR A 54 3.10 35.06 -13.57
C THR A 54 4.35 34.30 -13.14
N VAL A 55 4.19 33.02 -12.83
CA VAL A 55 5.28 32.13 -12.40
C VAL A 55 6.05 31.59 -13.60
N SER A 56 5.32 31.23 -14.66
CA SER A 56 5.88 30.72 -15.91
C SER A 56 4.99 31.14 -17.08
N GLU A 57 5.60 31.51 -18.19
CA GLU A 57 4.87 31.73 -19.44
C GLU A 57 4.62 30.39 -20.19
N SER A 58 5.58 29.44 -20.15
CA SER A 58 5.55 28.18 -20.91
C SER A 58 6.08 26.95 -20.12
N PRO A 59 5.24 25.96 -19.75
CA PRO A 59 3.78 26.04 -19.70
C PRO A 59 3.31 27.15 -18.78
N LYS A 60 2.18 27.76 -19.15
CA LYS A 60 1.64 28.92 -18.45
C LYS A 60 1.21 28.57 -17.03
N GLU A 61 1.67 29.37 -16.08
CA GLU A 61 1.34 29.27 -14.66
C GLU A 61 1.23 30.65 -14.03
N ILE A 62 0.12 30.87 -13.34
CA ILE A 62 -0.18 32.12 -12.64
C ILE A 62 -0.45 31.78 -11.17
N ALA A 63 0.29 32.42 -10.26
CA ALA A 63 0.04 32.37 -8.84
C ALA A 63 -0.88 33.52 -8.41
N TYR A 64 -1.87 33.20 -7.59
CA TYR A 64 -2.76 34.14 -6.92
C TYR A 64 -2.52 34.00 -5.42
N THR A 65 -2.07 35.08 -4.78
CA THR A 65 -1.87 35.10 -3.33
C THR A 65 -3.17 35.46 -2.62
N TYR A 66 -3.52 34.65 -1.63
CA TYR A 66 -4.66 34.85 -0.74
C TYR A 66 -4.19 34.94 0.71
N LYS A 67 -4.88 35.76 1.49
CA LYS A 67 -4.66 35.88 2.94
C LYS A 67 -5.93 35.54 3.70
N SER A 68 -5.81 34.75 4.76
CA SER A 68 -6.92 34.49 5.69
C SER A 68 -7.30 35.78 6.43
N LYS A 69 -8.60 35.98 6.64
CA LYS A 69 -9.14 37.07 7.47
C LYS A 69 -9.23 36.69 8.95
N GLU A 70 -8.96 35.44 9.28
CA GLU A 70 -9.22 34.87 10.60
C GLU A 70 -7.91 34.67 11.40
N ARG A 71 -6.78 34.57 10.69
CA ARG A 71 -5.43 34.44 11.26
C ARG A 71 -4.37 34.98 10.29
N ASP A 72 -3.15 35.12 10.77
CA ASP A 72 -2.01 35.53 9.94
C ASP A 72 -1.49 34.34 9.11
N LEU A 73 -2.24 34.00 8.06
CA LEU A 73 -1.95 32.91 7.14
C LEU A 73 -2.04 33.45 5.70
N GLU A 74 -0.97 33.30 4.93
CA GLU A 74 -0.91 33.67 3.51
C GLU A 74 -0.51 32.46 2.67
N PHE A 75 -1.28 32.17 1.63
CA PHE A 75 -1.09 31.01 0.76
C PHE A 75 -1.29 31.38 -0.70
N LYS A 76 -0.85 30.50 -1.60
CA LYS A 76 -0.93 30.65 -3.05
C LYS A 76 -1.87 29.63 -3.67
N VAL A 77 -2.56 30.10 -4.70
CA VAL A 77 -3.37 29.27 -5.58
C VAL A 77 -2.83 29.43 -7.00
N TYR A 78 -2.48 28.31 -7.62
CA TYR A 78 -1.83 28.27 -8.92
C TYR A 78 -2.84 27.84 -9.97
N ALA A 79 -3.05 28.69 -10.97
CA ALA A 79 -3.76 28.34 -12.19
C ALA A 79 -2.73 28.03 -13.28
N TYR A 80 -2.69 26.79 -13.75
CA TYR A 80 -1.60 26.31 -14.60
C TYR A 80 -2.04 25.40 -15.74
N ARG A 81 -1.16 25.22 -16.72
CA ARG A 81 -1.31 24.30 -17.85
C ARG A 81 -0.60 22.98 -17.54
N HIS A 82 -1.38 21.92 -17.37
CA HIS A 82 -0.88 20.57 -17.11
C HIS A 82 -0.91 19.72 -18.38
N ASN A 83 0.20 19.07 -18.73
CA ASN A 83 0.24 18.12 -19.85
C ASN A 83 -0.52 16.84 -19.47
N VAL A 84 -1.55 16.50 -20.25
CA VAL A 84 -2.38 15.31 -20.07
C VAL A 84 -2.29 14.35 -21.26
N GLY A 85 -1.39 14.62 -22.21
CA GLY A 85 -1.17 13.71 -23.34
C GLY A 85 -0.27 12.54 -22.98
N MET A 86 -0.53 11.39 -23.60
CA MET A 86 0.37 10.21 -23.55
C MET A 86 1.45 10.32 -24.63
N TYR A 87 2.66 9.84 -24.32
CA TYR A 87 3.82 9.79 -25.23
C TYR A 87 4.18 11.17 -25.82
N GLU A 88 4.35 11.26 -27.15
CA GLU A 88 4.77 12.48 -27.85
C GLU A 88 3.66 13.54 -27.99
N MET A 89 2.42 13.24 -27.57
CA MET A 89 1.32 14.19 -27.65
C MET A 89 1.38 15.22 -26.52
N LYS A 90 1.63 16.49 -26.87
CA LYS A 90 1.60 17.62 -25.93
C LYS A 90 0.23 18.27 -25.87
N ILE A 91 -0.69 17.71 -25.09
CA ILE A 91 -2.03 18.25 -24.87
C ILE A 91 -2.09 18.85 -23.47
N TYR A 92 -2.32 20.15 -23.36
CA TYR A 92 -2.43 20.80 -22.06
C TYR A 92 -3.89 21.06 -21.66
N LYS A 93 -4.18 20.95 -20.36
CA LYS A 93 -5.44 21.36 -19.75
C LYS A 93 -5.19 22.34 -18.62
N GLY A 94 -6.15 23.26 -18.43
CA GLY A 94 -6.16 24.16 -17.27
C GLY A 94 -6.44 23.39 -15.99
N LYS A 95 -5.63 23.60 -14.97
CA LYS A 95 -5.78 23.03 -13.63
C LYS A 95 -5.58 24.10 -12.57
N ILE A 96 -6.15 23.86 -11.40
CA ILE A 96 -5.94 24.66 -10.19
C ILE A 96 -5.31 23.75 -9.14
N ARG A 97 -4.30 24.25 -8.43
CA ARG A 97 -3.75 23.66 -7.20
C ARG A 97 -3.53 24.76 -6.18
N THR A 98 -3.48 24.41 -4.90
CA THR A 98 -3.15 25.34 -3.82
C THR A 98 -2.01 24.77 -2.98
N ASP A 99 -1.32 25.62 -2.22
CA ASP A 99 -0.42 25.21 -1.16
C ASP A 99 -1.02 25.45 0.23
N TYR A 100 -2.33 25.76 0.33
CA TYR A 100 -3.01 26.08 1.58
C TYR A 100 -2.78 25.02 2.65
N GLU A 101 -2.96 23.74 2.32
CA GLU A 101 -2.74 22.64 3.25
C GLU A 101 -1.29 22.54 3.72
N TYR A 102 -0.32 22.88 2.86
CA TYR A 102 1.08 22.93 3.25
C TYR A 102 1.37 24.13 4.18
N VAL A 103 0.85 25.31 3.87
CA VAL A 103 1.03 26.52 4.69
C VAL A 103 0.36 26.35 6.07
N VAL A 104 -0.83 25.75 6.12
CA VAL A 104 -1.51 25.42 7.38
C VAL A 104 -0.62 24.52 8.23
N ARG A 105 -0.13 23.39 7.69
CA ARG A 105 0.71 22.46 8.45
C ARG A 105 2.00 23.10 8.95
N THR A 106 2.74 23.78 8.08
CA THR A 106 4.01 24.43 8.42
C THR A 106 3.85 25.59 9.40
N SER A 107 2.65 26.19 9.54
CA SER A 107 2.39 27.19 10.58
C SER A 107 2.54 26.65 12.01
N TYR A 108 2.48 25.32 12.19
CA TYR A 108 2.66 24.64 13.48
C TYR A 108 4.10 24.15 13.74
N ASP A 109 5.01 24.26 12.77
CA ASP A 109 6.37 23.69 12.85
C ASP A 109 7.13 24.11 14.11
N SER A 110 7.09 25.40 14.44
CA SER A 110 7.80 25.97 15.60
C SER A 110 7.36 25.40 16.95
N ARG A 111 6.21 24.72 17.00
CA ARG A 111 5.64 24.11 18.22
C ARG A 111 5.71 22.60 18.19
N ILE A 112 5.56 21.98 17.02
CA ILE A 112 5.52 20.52 16.88
C ILE A 112 6.92 19.93 16.68
N GLN A 113 7.76 20.48 15.78
CA GLN A 113 9.10 19.93 15.51
C GLN A 113 9.98 19.80 16.77
N PRO A 114 10.01 20.78 17.70
CA PRO A 114 10.81 20.68 18.92
C PRO A 114 10.44 19.52 19.84
N LEU A 115 9.22 18.97 19.73
CA LEU A 115 8.81 17.80 20.50
C LEU A 115 9.58 16.54 20.09
N PHE A 116 10.02 16.49 18.83
CA PHE A 116 10.66 15.31 18.23
C PHE A 116 12.18 15.44 18.06
N GLU A 117 12.75 16.66 18.10
CA GLU A 117 14.17 16.94 17.81
C GLU A 117 15.17 15.96 18.45
N LYS A 118 14.97 15.60 19.72
CA LYS A 118 15.87 14.69 20.46
C LYS A 118 15.83 13.23 20.00
N PHE A 119 14.81 12.86 19.23
CA PHE A 119 14.62 11.52 18.69
C PHE A 119 15.02 11.45 17.21
N ILE A 120 15.20 12.59 16.53
CA ILE A 120 15.50 12.60 15.10
C ILE A 120 16.93 12.10 14.85
N SER A 121 17.04 11.07 14.01
CA SER A 121 18.31 10.52 13.54
C SER A 121 18.17 10.14 12.08
N ASP A 122 19.04 10.68 11.21
CA ASP A 122 19.04 10.41 9.77
C ASP A 122 17.69 10.65 9.05
N GLY A 123 16.87 11.57 9.57
CA GLY A 123 15.56 11.94 9.02
C GLY A 123 14.38 11.12 9.53
N ASP A 124 14.61 10.08 10.34
CA ASP A 124 13.57 9.30 11.01
C ASP A 124 13.47 9.68 12.49
N VAL A 125 12.31 9.43 13.11
CA VAL A 125 12.16 9.48 14.57
C VAL A 125 12.59 8.13 15.13
N LYS A 126 13.68 8.12 15.88
CA LYS A 126 14.33 6.90 16.36
C LYS A 126 14.13 6.71 17.86
N ILE A 127 13.74 5.50 18.24
CA ILE A 127 13.82 5.00 19.60
C ILE A 127 15.15 4.26 19.73
N ALA A 128 15.98 4.66 20.70
CA ALA A 128 17.28 4.06 20.98
C ALA A 128 17.30 3.21 22.25
N SER A 129 16.25 3.30 23.08
CA SER A 129 16.08 2.48 24.29
C SER A 129 14.62 2.52 24.78
N SER A 130 14.23 1.57 25.63
CA SER A 130 12.89 1.52 26.24
C SER A 130 12.53 2.80 27.03
N ASP A 131 13.50 3.44 27.69
CA ASP A 131 13.32 4.71 28.41
C ASP A 131 12.86 5.91 27.54
N GLN A 132 12.87 5.75 26.21
CA GLN A 132 12.41 6.76 25.27
C GLN A 132 10.95 6.59 24.86
N VAL A 133 10.33 5.42 25.08
CA VAL A 133 8.95 5.12 24.66
C VAL A 133 7.96 6.10 25.28
N ASP A 134 7.92 6.22 26.61
CA ASP A 134 7.01 7.14 27.31
C ASP A 134 7.21 8.59 26.84
N LYS A 135 8.47 9.00 26.63
CA LYS A 135 8.80 10.36 26.19
C LYS A 135 8.31 10.63 24.77
N LEU A 136 8.37 9.63 23.88
CA LEU A 136 7.91 9.75 22.50
C LEU A 136 6.39 9.68 22.42
N ALA A 137 5.74 8.80 23.19
CA ALA A 137 4.29 8.73 23.33
C ALA A 137 3.72 10.09 23.76
N ASN A 138 4.27 10.71 24.79
CA ASN A 138 3.89 12.06 25.23
C ASN A 138 4.15 13.14 24.16
N ALA A 139 5.21 13.00 23.34
CA ALA A 139 5.46 13.92 22.23
C ALA A 139 4.35 13.83 21.17
N PHE A 140 3.86 12.63 20.84
CA PHE A 140 2.73 12.44 19.95
C PHE A 140 1.42 13.00 20.48
N VAL A 141 1.13 12.78 21.78
CA VAL A 141 -0.05 13.37 22.44
C VAL A 141 -0.02 14.90 22.31
N LYS A 142 1.08 15.54 22.71
CA LYS A 142 1.24 16.99 22.63
C LYS A 142 1.19 17.52 21.21
N ALA A 143 1.78 16.82 20.25
CA ALA A 143 1.72 17.21 18.85
C ALA A 143 0.28 17.21 18.32
N ASN A 144 -0.51 16.19 18.68
CA ASN A 144 -1.92 16.13 18.32
C ASN A 144 -2.75 17.19 19.05
N GLU A 145 -2.48 17.47 20.32
CA GLU A 145 -3.13 18.59 21.04
C GLU A 145 -2.87 19.93 20.36
N ILE A 146 -1.62 20.19 19.94
CA ILE A 146 -1.24 21.41 19.21
C ILE A 146 -1.96 21.48 17.86
N TYR A 147 -1.92 20.40 17.07
CA TYR A 147 -2.52 20.41 15.73
C TYR A 147 -4.05 20.46 15.78
N ARG A 148 -4.67 19.95 16.85
CA ARG A 148 -6.13 20.02 17.07
C ARG A 148 -6.64 21.46 17.17
N GLU A 149 -5.81 22.43 17.51
CA GLU A 149 -6.19 23.85 17.47
C GLU A 149 -6.68 24.30 16.08
N GLU A 150 -6.29 23.58 15.02
CA GLU A 150 -6.76 23.81 13.65
C GLU A 150 -8.28 23.63 13.50
N LEU A 151 -8.94 22.90 14.41
CA LEU A 151 -10.40 22.76 14.43
C LEU A 151 -11.16 24.08 14.62
N LYS A 152 -10.45 25.16 14.99
CA LYS A 152 -11.00 26.51 15.01
C LYS A 152 -11.28 27.06 13.60
N TYR A 153 -10.56 26.59 12.59
CA TYR A 153 -10.56 27.14 11.23
C TYR A 153 -10.99 26.12 10.17
N ASN A 154 -10.63 24.86 10.34
CA ASN A 154 -11.01 23.76 9.43
C ASN A 154 -11.77 22.65 10.19
N ASP A 155 -12.48 21.81 9.45
CA ASP A 155 -13.26 20.72 10.04
C ASP A 155 -12.40 19.47 10.32
N LYS A 156 -12.99 18.48 10.98
CA LYS A 156 -12.31 17.23 11.31
C LYS A 156 -11.83 16.47 10.06
N SER A 157 -12.63 16.47 8.99
CA SER A 157 -12.30 15.78 7.75
C SER A 157 -11.05 16.37 7.09
N PHE A 158 -10.88 17.69 7.13
CA PHE A 158 -9.66 18.35 6.68
C PHE A 158 -8.42 17.84 7.43
N LEU A 159 -8.48 17.72 8.76
CA LEU A 159 -7.35 17.24 9.55
C LEU A 159 -7.02 15.76 9.28
N GLU A 160 -8.04 14.94 9.03
CA GLU A 160 -7.88 13.52 8.67
C GLU A 160 -7.26 13.35 7.28
N GLU A 161 -7.67 14.17 6.29
CA GLU A 161 -7.12 14.15 4.92
C GLU A 161 -5.74 14.84 4.82
N HIS A 162 -5.45 15.77 5.73
CA HIS A 162 -4.23 16.56 5.74
C HIS A 162 -3.58 16.53 7.13
N PRO A 163 -3.03 15.38 7.57
CA PRO A 163 -2.26 15.32 8.80
C PRO A 163 -1.06 16.27 8.72
N TYR A 164 -0.66 16.86 9.85
CA TYR A 164 0.57 17.64 9.98
C TYR A 164 1.75 16.86 9.38
N ASP A 165 1.91 15.62 9.85
CA ASP A 165 2.87 14.66 9.30
C ASP A 165 2.46 13.22 9.63
N ASN A 166 3.03 12.26 8.91
CA ASN A 166 2.99 10.83 9.23
C ASN A 166 4.40 10.39 9.63
N ILE A 167 4.69 10.45 10.93
CA ILE A 167 6.04 10.23 11.44
C ILE A 167 6.37 8.74 11.39
N ARG A 168 7.42 8.41 10.64
CA ARG A 168 8.02 7.08 10.68
C ARG A 168 8.83 6.92 11.96
N VAL A 169 8.49 5.92 12.76
CA VAL A 169 9.24 5.57 13.97
C VAL A 169 10.09 4.33 13.70
N VAL A 170 11.35 4.38 14.10
CA VAL A 170 12.34 3.33 13.84
C VAL A 170 13.15 2.94 15.08
N CYS A 171 13.72 1.74 15.05
CA CYS A 171 14.73 1.24 15.99
C CYS A 171 16.02 0.87 15.25
N ASP A 172 17.14 0.79 15.98
CA ASP A 172 18.36 0.17 15.44
C ASP A 172 18.16 -1.33 15.22
N THR A 173 18.56 -1.82 14.05
CA THR A 173 18.57 -3.26 13.76
C THR A 173 19.68 -3.98 14.52
N ALA A 174 19.51 -5.29 14.71
CA ALA A 174 20.55 -6.15 15.23
C ALA A 174 21.85 -6.10 14.39
N PRO A 175 23.04 -6.30 15.00
CA PRO A 175 24.30 -6.41 14.27
C PRO A 175 24.25 -7.48 13.18
N GLY A 176 24.71 -7.14 11.98
CA GLY A 176 24.69 -8.05 10.82
C GLY A 176 23.47 -7.92 9.91
N SER A 177 22.48 -7.11 10.29
CA SER A 177 21.37 -6.75 9.39
C SER A 177 21.85 -5.97 8.17
N THR A 178 21.21 -6.22 7.01
CA THR A 178 21.43 -5.47 5.76
C THR A 178 21.01 -4.01 5.87
N TYR A 179 19.98 -3.74 6.69
CA TYR A 179 19.46 -2.40 6.93
C TYR A 179 19.95 -1.90 8.29
N LYS A 180 20.11 -0.58 8.46
CA LYS A 180 20.54 0.02 9.74
C LYS A 180 19.40 0.22 10.73
N THR A 181 18.18 0.37 10.23
CA THR A 181 17.00 0.66 11.03
C THR A 181 15.84 -0.24 10.65
N TYR A 182 15.03 -0.59 11.64
CA TYR A 182 13.79 -1.33 11.49
C TYR A 182 12.62 -0.39 11.78
N GLY A 183 11.61 -0.38 10.91
CA GLY A 183 10.44 0.49 11.06
C GLY A 183 9.40 -0.14 11.99
N LEU A 184 9.05 0.57 13.06
CA LEU A 184 7.97 0.15 13.97
C LEU A 184 6.58 0.54 13.42
N GLY A 185 6.52 1.60 12.61
CA GLY A 185 5.27 2.06 12.02
C GLY A 185 5.29 3.54 11.64
N TYR A 186 4.13 3.99 11.15
CA TYR A 186 3.85 5.39 10.85
C TYR A 186 2.75 5.90 11.77
N PHE A 187 3.01 7.03 12.41
CA PHE A 187 2.10 7.64 13.38
C PHE A 187 1.68 9.02 12.89
N ALA A 188 0.39 9.16 12.60
CA ALA A 188 -0.18 10.41 12.13
C ALA A 188 -0.29 11.44 13.26
N ILE A 189 0.07 12.69 12.95
CA ILE A 189 -0.32 13.87 13.74
C ILE A 189 -1.47 14.53 13.00
N ASN A 190 -2.70 14.12 13.32
CA ASN A 190 -3.93 14.54 12.65
C ASN A 190 -4.92 15.23 13.62
N GLY A 191 -4.47 15.59 14.83
CA GLY A 191 -5.29 16.27 15.83
C GLY A 191 -6.32 15.37 16.50
N VAL A 192 -6.33 14.05 16.23
CA VAL A 192 -7.17 13.09 16.93
C VAL A 192 -6.73 12.94 18.39
N GLU A 193 -7.69 12.66 19.26
CA GLU A 193 -7.44 12.45 20.69
C GLU A 193 -7.11 10.99 20.94
N TYR A 194 -5.81 10.72 21.02
CA TYR A 194 -5.26 9.50 21.57
C TYR A 194 -4.55 9.84 22.88
N ASP A 195 -4.69 8.98 23.88
CA ASP A 195 -3.97 9.12 25.13
C ASP A 195 -2.53 8.60 25.01
N GLU A 196 -1.74 8.82 26.05
CA GLU A 196 -0.35 8.36 26.11
C GLU A 196 -0.26 6.83 26.07
N GLU A 197 -1.25 6.14 26.65
CA GLU A 197 -1.32 4.67 26.72
C GLU A 197 -1.49 4.05 25.33
N TYR A 198 -2.30 4.64 24.45
CA TYR A 198 -2.44 4.21 23.06
C TYR A 198 -1.10 4.21 22.33
N TYR A 199 -0.37 5.33 22.36
CA TYR A 199 0.92 5.43 21.68
C TYR A 199 1.96 4.54 22.31
N LYS A 200 1.99 4.47 23.64
CA LYS A 200 2.90 3.59 24.36
C LYS A 200 2.68 2.14 23.97
N ASN A 201 1.44 1.64 24.02
CA ASN A 201 1.13 0.25 23.66
C ASN A 201 1.49 -0.06 22.21
N ALA A 202 1.23 0.87 21.28
CA ALA A 202 1.62 0.68 19.87
C ALA A 202 3.15 0.59 19.68
N LEU A 203 3.91 1.44 20.38
CA LEU A 203 5.37 1.43 20.34
C LEU A 203 5.95 0.19 21.03
N ASP A 204 5.44 -0.15 22.22
CA ASP A 204 5.87 -1.32 23.00
C ASP A 204 5.60 -2.63 22.25
N ASN A 205 4.40 -2.78 21.66
CA ASN A 205 4.07 -3.95 20.84
C ASN A 205 4.97 -4.04 19.60
N GLY A 206 5.25 -2.91 18.94
CA GLY A 206 6.16 -2.86 17.80
C GLY A 206 7.59 -3.28 18.18
N ILE A 207 8.10 -2.82 19.32
CA ILE A 207 9.43 -3.20 19.84
C ILE A 207 9.45 -4.69 20.19
N ALA A 208 8.46 -5.18 20.94
CA ALA A 208 8.36 -6.59 21.30
C ALA A 208 8.33 -7.49 20.07
N GLN A 209 7.50 -7.18 19.07
CA GLN A 209 7.46 -7.94 17.82
C GLN A 209 8.79 -7.88 17.08
N ALA A 210 9.45 -6.72 16.99
CA ALA A 210 10.74 -6.60 16.34
C ALA A 210 11.86 -7.40 17.04
N ILE A 211 11.79 -7.54 18.37
CA ILE A 211 12.68 -8.41 19.15
C ILE A 211 12.36 -9.88 18.84
N LYS A 212 11.07 -10.26 18.90
CA LYS A 212 10.60 -11.63 18.62
C LYS A 212 11.02 -12.09 17.22
N ASP A 213 10.95 -11.21 16.24
CA ASP A 213 11.32 -11.47 14.85
C ASP A 213 12.85 -11.42 14.60
N GLY A 214 13.65 -11.21 15.66
CA GLY A 214 15.11 -11.10 15.58
C GLY A 214 15.62 -9.90 14.77
N LYS A 215 14.77 -8.91 14.49
CA LYS A 215 15.13 -7.72 13.68
C LYS A 215 15.92 -6.69 14.49
N ILE A 216 15.69 -6.64 15.80
CA ILE A 216 16.43 -5.79 16.75
C ILE A 216 16.96 -6.63 17.93
N SER A 217 18.00 -6.14 18.63
CA SER A 217 18.56 -6.85 19.78
C SER A 217 17.79 -6.54 21.06
N GLY A 218 17.30 -7.58 21.75
CA GLY A 218 16.68 -7.43 23.07
C GLY A 218 17.61 -6.82 24.13
N GLU A 219 18.94 -6.92 23.98
CA GLU A 219 19.88 -6.30 24.93
C GLU A 219 19.79 -4.77 24.97
N GLN A 220 19.38 -4.15 23.85
CA GLN A 220 19.22 -2.69 23.73
C GLN A 220 17.86 -2.20 24.27
N TYR A 221 16.89 -3.11 24.40
CA TYR A 221 15.52 -2.82 24.77
C TYR A 221 15.10 -3.79 25.89
N GLN A 222 15.44 -3.42 27.14
CA GLN A 222 15.13 -4.23 28.33
C GLN A 222 13.67 -4.06 28.76
N GLY A 223 13.10 -5.08 29.41
CA GLY A 223 11.76 -5.06 29.98
C GLY A 223 10.66 -5.61 29.07
N TYR A 224 11.03 -6.29 27.97
CA TYR A 224 10.09 -6.93 27.05
C TYR A 224 10.09 -8.46 27.15
N GLU A 225 10.80 -9.04 28.13
CA GLU A 225 10.97 -10.49 28.28
C GLU A 225 9.62 -11.22 28.37
N ASP A 226 8.70 -10.73 29.20
CA ASP A 226 7.37 -11.34 29.33
C ASP A 226 6.53 -11.09 28.06
N ALA A 227 6.66 -9.92 27.43
CA ALA A 227 5.88 -9.54 26.25
C ALA A 227 6.24 -10.38 25.01
N ILE A 228 7.51 -10.80 24.87
CA ILE A 228 7.94 -11.64 23.75
C ILE A 228 7.56 -13.11 23.92
N GLU A 229 7.32 -13.59 25.14
CA GLU A 229 6.88 -14.97 25.39
C GLU A 229 5.44 -15.20 24.94
N ASP A 230 4.60 -14.16 25.02
CA ASP A 230 3.17 -14.23 24.72
C ASP A 230 2.82 -13.96 23.23
N ILE A 231 3.81 -13.73 22.36
CA ILE A 231 3.61 -13.42 20.94
C ILE A 231 4.33 -14.39 20.00
N HIS A 232 3.83 -14.49 18.78
CA HIS A 232 4.37 -15.34 17.72
C HIS A 232 5.38 -14.58 16.84
N VAL A 233 6.32 -15.30 16.22
CA VAL A 233 7.16 -14.71 15.16
C VAL A 233 6.25 -14.34 13.99
N SER A 234 6.38 -13.11 13.48
CA SER A 234 5.48 -12.56 12.45
C SER A 234 5.58 -13.30 11.12
N GLN A 235 6.77 -13.83 10.79
CA GLN A 235 7.02 -14.54 9.55
C GLN A 235 8.02 -15.68 9.74
N LEU A 236 7.66 -16.87 9.24
CA LEU A 236 8.56 -18.01 9.10
C LEU A 236 9.13 -17.99 7.68
N ASP A 237 10.44 -17.74 7.58
CA ASP A 237 11.15 -17.56 6.32
C ASP A 237 11.48 -18.87 5.61
N HIS A 238 11.39 -20.00 6.31
CA HIS A 238 11.72 -21.33 5.78
C HIS A 238 10.53 -22.27 5.87
N ILE A 239 10.23 -22.95 4.76
CA ILE A 239 9.24 -24.03 4.72
C ILE A 239 9.93 -25.30 4.25
N TYR A 240 9.77 -26.38 5.02
CA TYR A 240 10.28 -27.70 4.69
C TYR A 240 9.13 -28.65 4.40
N LEU A 241 9.23 -29.46 3.36
CA LEU A 241 8.34 -30.57 3.07
C LEU A 241 9.13 -31.87 3.15
N ASN A 242 8.76 -32.76 4.06
CA ASN A 242 9.48 -34.01 4.32
C ASN A 242 10.99 -33.78 4.54
N ASP A 243 11.30 -32.77 5.38
CA ASP A 243 12.65 -32.31 5.73
C ASP A 243 13.47 -31.71 4.57
N GLU A 244 12.86 -31.49 3.40
CA GLU A 244 13.48 -30.84 2.25
C GLU A 244 12.96 -29.41 2.09
N GLU A 245 13.86 -28.43 1.95
CA GLU A 245 13.47 -27.02 1.89
C GLU A 245 12.74 -26.68 0.58
N MET A 246 11.62 -25.97 0.70
CA MET A 246 10.80 -25.51 -0.41
C MET A 246 11.41 -24.26 -1.03
N LEU A 247 12.44 -24.43 -1.86
CA LEU A 247 13.13 -23.32 -2.54
C LEU A 247 12.42 -22.80 -3.81
N TYR A 248 11.28 -23.40 -4.19
CA TYR A 248 10.45 -23.08 -5.37
C TYR A 248 11.21 -22.51 -6.58
N ASP A 249 11.83 -23.35 -7.39
CA ASP A 249 12.33 -22.93 -8.71
C ASP A 249 12.52 -24.14 -9.61
N ASN A 250 11.58 -24.38 -10.52
CA ASN A 250 11.86 -25.19 -11.70
C ASN A 250 11.73 -24.39 -13.01
N ASN A 251 11.28 -23.12 -12.99
CA ASN A 251 10.98 -22.29 -14.15
C ASN A 251 10.16 -22.99 -15.27
N GLN A 252 9.57 -24.16 -14.99
CA GLN A 252 8.82 -24.95 -15.95
C GLN A 252 7.37 -24.46 -15.97
N ASN A 253 6.93 -23.94 -17.10
CA ASN A 253 5.57 -23.48 -17.29
C ASN A 253 4.96 -24.12 -18.54
N ASP A 254 4.08 -25.10 -18.34
CA ASP A 254 3.36 -25.77 -19.44
C ASP A 254 2.13 -24.98 -19.90
N TYR A 255 1.81 -23.85 -19.24
CA TYR A 255 0.55 -23.12 -19.38
C TYR A 255 0.72 -21.68 -19.91
N GLY A 256 1.94 -21.19 -20.13
CA GLY A 256 2.17 -19.82 -20.59
C GLY A 256 3.58 -19.53 -21.11
N THR A 257 3.76 -18.35 -21.70
CA THR A 257 5.03 -17.88 -22.30
C THR A 257 5.85 -16.99 -21.36
N VAL A 258 5.31 -16.66 -20.18
CA VAL A 258 5.95 -15.89 -19.11
C VAL A 258 6.46 -16.84 -18.02
N GLY A 259 7.55 -16.45 -17.34
CA GLY A 259 8.12 -17.21 -16.21
C GLY A 259 7.16 -17.30 -15.02
N VAL A 260 7.48 -18.14 -14.04
CA VAL A 260 6.74 -18.28 -12.78
C VAL A 260 7.24 -17.28 -11.72
N MET A 261 6.51 -17.13 -10.61
CA MET A 261 6.92 -16.31 -9.46
C MET A 261 6.66 -17.01 -8.12
N THR A 262 6.67 -18.35 -8.13
CA THR A 262 6.41 -19.23 -6.97
C THR A 262 7.27 -18.84 -5.78
N GLU A 263 8.54 -18.51 -6.02
CA GLU A 263 9.55 -18.18 -5.00
C GLU A 263 9.15 -17.02 -4.09
N LYS A 264 8.26 -16.14 -4.56
CA LYS A 264 7.76 -15.01 -3.75
C LYS A 264 6.77 -15.42 -2.66
N TYR A 265 6.41 -16.69 -2.57
CA TYR A 265 5.43 -17.21 -1.63
C TYR A 265 6.02 -18.30 -0.73
N ALA A 266 7.35 -18.46 -0.71
CA ALA A 266 8.08 -19.46 0.09
C ALA A 266 8.24 -19.06 1.56
N TYR A 267 7.18 -18.57 2.19
CA TYR A 267 7.16 -18.19 3.60
C TYR A 267 5.74 -18.30 4.17
N SER A 268 5.62 -18.21 5.49
CA SER A 268 4.34 -18.17 6.19
C SER A 268 4.28 -16.97 7.13
N GLU A 269 3.17 -16.23 7.11
CA GLU A 269 2.95 -15.08 8.00
C GLU A 269 1.97 -15.44 9.11
N TYR A 270 2.22 -14.96 10.33
CA TYR A 270 1.28 -15.13 11.43
C TYR A 270 0.15 -14.10 11.33
N ASN A 271 -1.10 -14.58 11.39
CA ASN A 271 -2.28 -13.74 11.45
C ASN A 271 -2.90 -13.83 12.85
N TYR A 272 -2.92 -12.70 13.56
CA TYR A 272 -3.47 -12.60 14.91
C TYR A 272 -5.00 -12.71 14.98
N ASP A 273 -5.71 -12.32 13.93
CA ASP A 273 -7.18 -12.44 13.88
C ASP A 273 -7.61 -13.90 13.74
N GLU A 274 -6.88 -14.69 12.95
CA GLU A 274 -7.12 -16.13 12.75
C GLU A 274 -6.38 -17.00 13.78
N ASN A 275 -5.47 -16.42 14.57
CA ASN A 275 -4.60 -17.12 15.51
C ASN A 275 -3.89 -18.31 14.84
N SER A 276 -3.35 -18.08 13.64
CA SER A 276 -2.75 -19.11 12.80
C SER A 276 -1.64 -18.53 11.93
N TYR A 277 -0.64 -19.36 11.63
CA TYR A 277 0.22 -19.15 10.48
C TYR A 277 -0.60 -19.33 9.19
N MET A 278 -0.31 -18.49 8.20
CA MET A 278 -1.05 -18.40 6.95
C MET A 278 -0.19 -18.86 5.79
N MET A 279 -0.80 -19.57 4.85
CA MET A 279 -0.13 -20.18 3.69
C MET A 279 -0.72 -19.66 2.40
N PHE A 280 0.13 -19.42 1.40
CA PHE A 280 -0.31 -18.97 0.09
C PHE A 280 -0.94 -20.11 -0.71
N VAL A 281 -2.05 -19.80 -1.37
CA VAL A 281 -2.76 -20.69 -2.30
C VAL A 281 -2.99 -19.91 -3.58
N ASP A 282 -2.52 -20.45 -4.71
CA ASP A 282 -2.79 -19.88 -6.03
C ASP A 282 -4.15 -20.34 -6.56
N PHE A 283 -4.74 -19.52 -7.44
CA PHE A 283 -6.07 -19.80 -8.00
C PHE A 283 -6.05 -20.60 -9.32
N GLY A 284 -4.89 -21.09 -9.77
CA GLY A 284 -4.75 -21.66 -11.12
C GLY A 284 -4.89 -20.62 -12.25
N LEU A 285 -4.60 -19.34 -11.96
CA LEU A 285 -4.69 -18.25 -12.92
C LEU A 285 -3.44 -18.18 -13.81
N VAL A 286 -3.61 -18.33 -15.12
CA VAL A 286 -2.55 -18.40 -16.17
C VAL A 286 -2.81 -17.48 -17.38
N ALA A 287 -3.79 -16.58 -17.29
CA ALA A 287 -4.22 -15.73 -18.41
C ALA A 287 -3.09 -14.89 -19.05
N ASP A 288 -3.18 -14.74 -20.37
CA ASP A 288 -2.28 -13.87 -21.15
C ASP A 288 -2.44 -12.40 -20.71
N GLY A 289 -1.32 -11.75 -20.37
CA GLY A 289 -1.27 -10.35 -19.91
C GLY A 289 -1.47 -10.11 -18.40
N ILE A 290 -1.66 -11.15 -17.58
CA ILE A 290 -1.81 -11.05 -16.12
C ILE A 290 -0.46 -11.13 -15.37
N GLY A 291 0.64 -11.35 -16.10
CA GLY A 291 1.99 -11.51 -15.53
C GLY A 291 2.31 -12.98 -15.24
N SER A 292 3.33 -13.21 -14.42
CA SER A 292 3.79 -14.55 -14.04
C SER A 292 2.77 -15.28 -13.15
N PRO A 293 2.42 -16.55 -13.45
CA PRO A 293 1.59 -17.37 -12.57
C PRO A 293 2.34 -17.76 -11.28
N ALA A 294 1.58 -17.99 -10.21
CA ALA A 294 2.11 -18.27 -8.87
C ALA A 294 2.37 -19.74 -8.58
N PHE A 295 1.53 -20.68 -9.06
CA PHE A 295 1.71 -22.15 -8.99
C PHE A 295 2.22 -22.74 -7.66
N VAL A 296 1.74 -22.23 -6.52
CA VAL A 296 2.13 -22.72 -5.20
C VAL A 296 1.67 -24.17 -4.99
N ILE A 297 0.40 -24.50 -5.25
CA ILE A 297 -0.15 -25.85 -5.02
C ILE A 297 0.54 -26.90 -5.88
N ARG A 298 0.92 -26.53 -7.11
CA ARG A 298 1.66 -27.41 -8.01
C ARG A 298 3.02 -27.80 -7.44
N GLU A 299 3.78 -26.86 -6.88
CA GLU A 299 5.12 -27.13 -6.32
C GLU A 299 5.10 -28.15 -5.17
N TYR A 300 4.05 -28.13 -4.34
CA TYR A 300 3.84 -29.15 -3.31
C TYR A 300 3.42 -30.48 -3.91
N THR A 301 2.45 -30.45 -4.81
CA THR A 301 1.93 -31.66 -5.47
C THR A 301 3.04 -32.43 -6.18
N ASP A 302 3.90 -31.72 -6.92
CA ASP A 302 5.01 -32.32 -7.67
C ASP A 302 6.02 -33.02 -6.72
N ARG A 303 6.35 -32.40 -5.57
CA ARG A 303 7.23 -33.00 -4.56
C ARG A 303 6.60 -34.15 -3.79
N LEU A 304 5.28 -34.17 -3.67
CA LEU A 304 4.52 -35.29 -3.10
C LEU A 304 4.35 -36.46 -4.09
N GLY A 305 4.95 -36.37 -5.28
CA GLY A 305 4.82 -37.40 -6.33
C GLY A 305 3.45 -37.43 -7.00
N GLY A 306 2.73 -36.31 -6.90
CA GLY A 306 1.39 -36.13 -7.44
C GLY A 306 1.36 -35.67 -8.89
N SER A 307 0.18 -35.21 -9.32
CA SER A 307 0.00 -34.54 -10.60
C SER A 307 -0.94 -33.35 -10.45
N PHE A 308 -0.69 -32.27 -11.20
CA PHE A 308 -1.48 -31.03 -11.16
C PHE A 308 -1.93 -30.65 -12.57
N GLU A 309 -3.21 -30.30 -12.71
CA GLU A 309 -3.80 -29.85 -13.98
C GLU A 309 -4.72 -28.64 -13.80
N ILE A 310 -4.60 -27.67 -14.70
CA ILE A 310 -5.56 -26.57 -14.86
C ILE A 310 -6.57 -26.95 -15.95
N PHE A 311 -7.84 -26.96 -15.58
CA PHE A 311 -8.93 -27.33 -16.50
C PHE A 311 -9.40 -26.13 -17.34
N THR A 312 -9.46 -24.94 -16.75
CA THR A 312 -9.75 -23.70 -17.49
C THR A 312 -8.49 -23.22 -18.22
N LYS A 313 -8.12 -23.87 -19.34
CA LYS A 313 -6.89 -23.55 -20.10
C LYS A 313 -7.01 -22.28 -20.95
N ASP A 314 -8.20 -21.97 -21.45
CA ASP A 314 -8.46 -20.74 -22.20
C ASP A 314 -8.94 -19.65 -21.24
N GLN A 315 -7.98 -18.91 -20.67
CA GLN A 315 -8.23 -17.83 -19.73
C GLN A 315 -8.24 -16.45 -20.39
N THR A 316 -8.88 -16.33 -21.55
CA THR A 316 -8.85 -15.08 -22.36
C THR A 316 -9.84 -14.01 -21.90
N THR A 317 -10.77 -14.33 -21.00
CA THR A 317 -11.76 -13.36 -20.48
C THR A 317 -11.37 -12.84 -19.10
N LYS A 318 -11.82 -11.63 -18.78
CA LYS A 318 -11.66 -11.04 -17.44
C LYS A 318 -12.76 -11.44 -16.46
N ASP A 319 -13.64 -12.36 -16.87
CA ASP A 319 -14.79 -12.84 -16.11
C ASP A 319 -15.00 -14.31 -16.49
N GLN A 320 -14.67 -15.22 -15.58
CA GLN A 320 -14.69 -16.67 -15.81
C GLN A 320 -14.57 -17.49 -14.53
N ASP A 321 -15.04 -18.73 -14.59
CA ASP A 321 -14.80 -19.74 -13.56
C ASP A 321 -13.46 -20.45 -13.79
N LEU A 322 -12.65 -20.50 -12.73
CA LEU A 322 -11.37 -21.18 -12.72
C LEU A 322 -11.53 -22.54 -12.04
N GLU A 323 -10.92 -23.56 -12.64
CA GLU A 323 -10.84 -24.90 -12.08
C GLU A 323 -9.43 -25.46 -12.24
N CYS A 324 -8.87 -25.96 -11.14
CA CYS A 324 -7.67 -26.77 -11.14
C CYS A 324 -7.87 -28.02 -10.28
N THR A 325 -7.09 -29.05 -10.57
CA THR A 325 -7.15 -30.34 -9.86
C THR A 325 -5.76 -30.84 -9.59
N TRP A 326 -5.61 -31.59 -8.50
CA TRP A 326 -4.39 -32.32 -8.23
C TRP A 326 -4.67 -33.70 -7.65
N THR A 327 -3.67 -34.57 -7.71
CA THR A 327 -3.72 -35.91 -7.13
C THR A 327 -2.53 -36.13 -6.22
N ILE A 328 -2.76 -36.66 -5.03
CA ILE A 328 -1.71 -37.08 -4.09
C ILE A 328 -2.10 -38.49 -3.61
N GLY A 329 -1.23 -39.48 -3.83
CA GLY A 329 -1.59 -40.88 -3.61
C GLY A 329 -2.84 -41.29 -4.41
N ASP A 330 -3.83 -41.86 -3.72
CA ASP A 330 -5.11 -42.27 -4.30
C ASP A 330 -6.21 -41.18 -4.24
N HIS A 331 -5.89 -40.01 -3.70
CA HIS A 331 -6.86 -38.93 -3.49
C HIS A 331 -6.83 -37.91 -4.63
N LYS A 332 -8.02 -37.50 -5.08
CA LYS A 332 -8.19 -36.42 -6.05
C LYS A 332 -8.75 -35.18 -5.39
N TYR A 333 -8.11 -34.05 -5.65
CA TYR A 333 -8.52 -32.73 -5.20
C TYR A 333 -9.02 -31.90 -6.37
N VAL A 334 -10.04 -31.09 -6.13
CA VAL A 334 -10.59 -30.14 -7.09
C VAL A 334 -10.80 -28.81 -6.40
N MET A 335 -10.22 -27.76 -6.95
CA MET A 335 -10.43 -26.39 -6.52
C MET A 335 -11.15 -25.60 -7.59
N THR A 336 -12.19 -24.89 -7.19
CA THR A 336 -12.96 -23.99 -8.04
C THR A 336 -13.05 -22.60 -7.43
N CYS A 337 -13.06 -21.58 -8.28
CA CYS A 337 -13.34 -20.19 -7.88
C CYS A 337 -13.83 -19.37 -9.08
N HIS A 338 -14.38 -18.19 -8.81
CA HIS A 338 -14.82 -17.25 -9.83
C HIS A 338 -13.91 -16.03 -9.89
N TYR A 339 -13.33 -15.77 -11.06
CA TYR A 339 -12.46 -14.62 -11.32
C TYR A 339 -13.21 -13.53 -12.08
N ASN A 340 -13.17 -12.30 -11.56
CA ASN A 340 -13.71 -11.10 -12.19
C ASN A 340 -12.77 -9.91 -12.01
N ASN A 341 -12.10 -9.50 -13.09
CA ASN A 341 -11.30 -8.28 -13.20
C ASN A 341 -10.40 -8.01 -11.97
N MET A 342 -9.43 -8.90 -11.73
CA MET A 342 -8.50 -8.87 -10.58
C MET A 342 -9.15 -9.13 -9.21
N ASN A 343 -10.33 -9.76 -9.20
CA ASN A 343 -10.96 -10.25 -7.98
C ASN A 343 -11.25 -11.74 -8.12
N VAL A 344 -11.01 -12.52 -7.07
CA VAL A 344 -11.36 -13.94 -7.00
C VAL A 344 -12.32 -14.15 -5.84
N THR A 345 -13.37 -14.92 -6.07
CA THR A 345 -14.45 -15.18 -5.10
C THR A 345 -14.88 -16.64 -5.14
N ASN A 346 -15.63 -17.07 -4.13
CA ASN A 346 -16.22 -18.41 -4.06
C ASN A 346 -15.18 -19.54 -4.17
N LEU A 347 -14.03 -19.38 -3.52
CA LEU A 347 -13.04 -20.44 -3.43
C LEU A 347 -13.66 -21.66 -2.74
N LYS A 348 -13.57 -22.81 -3.38
CA LYS A 348 -14.00 -24.10 -2.83
C LYS A 348 -13.00 -25.17 -3.20
N VAL A 349 -12.69 -26.04 -2.24
CA VAL A 349 -11.83 -27.21 -2.45
C VAL A 349 -12.55 -28.47 -2.01
N THR A 350 -12.48 -29.51 -2.82
CA THR A 350 -13.03 -30.83 -2.50
C THR A 350 -11.94 -31.89 -2.59
N ARG A 351 -12.04 -32.93 -1.76
CA ARG A 351 -11.24 -34.16 -1.83
C ARG A 351 -12.18 -35.34 -2.07
N ASP A 352 -11.98 -36.06 -3.15
CA ASP A 352 -12.82 -37.19 -3.59
C ASP A 352 -14.33 -36.85 -3.65
N GLY A 353 -14.63 -35.59 -3.97
CA GLY A 353 -15.98 -35.04 -4.04
C GLY A 353 -16.56 -34.56 -2.72
N GLU A 354 -15.87 -34.74 -1.60
CA GLU A 354 -16.25 -34.18 -0.30
C GLU A 354 -15.65 -32.79 -0.12
N ASP A 355 -16.46 -31.85 0.38
CA ASP A 355 -16.02 -30.47 0.64
C ASP A 355 -15.04 -30.43 1.83
N LEU A 356 -13.87 -29.81 1.63
CA LEU A 356 -12.88 -29.66 2.70
C LEU A 356 -13.25 -28.54 3.68
N HIS A 357 -14.28 -27.73 3.35
CA HIS A 357 -14.73 -26.61 4.18
C HIS A 357 -13.61 -25.65 4.54
N ILE A 358 -12.81 -25.26 3.55
CA ILE A 358 -11.76 -24.24 3.68
C ILE A 358 -12.40 -22.97 4.24
N GLY A 359 -11.78 -22.42 5.28
CA GLY A 359 -12.26 -21.23 5.99
C GLY A 359 -12.19 -19.96 5.13
N ASN A 360 -12.23 -18.80 5.81
CA ASN A 360 -12.10 -17.53 5.14
C ASN A 360 -10.71 -17.43 4.48
N ASN A 361 -10.70 -16.97 3.23
CA ASN A 361 -9.46 -16.71 2.51
C ASN A 361 -9.10 -15.23 2.59
N HIS A 362 -7.87 -14.92 2.97
CA HIS A 362 -7.40 -13.55 3.13
C HIS A 362 -6.86 -13.07 1.79
N LYS A 363 -7.53 -12.05 1.23
CA LYS A 363 -7.12 -11.43 -0.02
C LYS A 363 -5.98 -10.44 0.26
N LEU A 364 -4.91 -10.53 -0.52
CA LEU A 364 -3.83 -9.55 -0.50
C LEU A 364 -4.27 -8.29 -1.25
N GLU A 365 -4.06 -7.11 -0.66
CA GLU A 365 -4.50 -5.83 -1.26
C GLU A 365 -3.92 -5.60 -2.66
N ASN A 366 -2.71 -6.10 -2.92
CA ASN A 366 -1.96 -5.87 -4.15
C ASN A 366 -1.62 -7.15 -4.92
N ASP A 367 -2.25 -8.28 -4.59
CA ASP A 367 -2.10 -9.52 -5.35
C ASP A 367 -3.41 -10.29 -5.48
N PHE A 368 -3.79 -10.57 -6.73
CA PHE A 368 -5.03 -11.27 -7.08
C PHE A 368 -4.78 -12.68 -7.64
N ARG A 369 -3.51 -13.09 -7.72
CA ARG A 369 -3.10 -14.42 -8.21
C ARG A 369 -3.15 -15.48 -7.12
N VAL A 370 -3.03 -15.05 -5.88
CA VAL A 370 -3.00 -15.88 -4.69
C VAL A 370 -3.95 -15.33 -3.62
N THR A 371 -4.21 -16.17 -2.63
CA THR A 371 -4.84 -15.81 -1.35
C THR A 371 -4.10 -16.52 -0.24
N MET A 372 -4.34 -16.12 1.00
CA MET A 372 -3.84 -16.88 2.14
C MET A 372 -4.97 -17.65 2.81
N VAL A 373 -4.67 -18.86 3.24
CA VAL A 373 -5.53 -19.70 4.08
C VAL A 373 -4.78 -20.08 5.35
N THR A 374 -5.50 -20.54 6.38
CA THR A 374 -4.85 -21.04 7.60
C THR A 374 -3.95 -22.23 7.28
N LEU A 375 -2.87 -22.41 8.06
CA LEU A 375 -1.97 -23.54 7.93
C LEU A 375 -2.70 -24.89 8.03
N GLU A 376 -3.73 -24.97 8.88
CA GLU A 376 -4.56 -26.17 9.00
C GLU A 376 -5.32 -26.47 7.70
N ASP A 377 -5.97 -25.46 7.11
CA ASP A 377 -6.69 -25.65 5.85
C ASP A 377 -5.75 -25.97 4.69
N PHE A 378 -4.59 -25.32 4.65
CA PHE A 378 -3.53 -25.66 3.70
C PHE A 378 -3.11 -27.13 3.81
N CYS A 379 -2.95 -27.64 5.04
CA CYS A 379 -2.64 -29.04 5.29
C CYS A 379 -3.76 -29.98 4.84
N LYS A 380 -5.04 -29.61 5.03
CA LYS A 380 -6.19 -30.38 4.50
C LYS A 380 -6.18 -30.46 2.97
N MET A 381 -5.78 -29.39 2.29
CA MET A 381 -5.72 -29.33 0.82
C MET A 381 -4.65 -30.25 0.22
N LEU A 382 -3.63 -30.63 0.99
CA LEU A 382 -2.46 -31.37 0.49
C LEU A 382 -2.18 -32.69 1.26
N ASP A 383 -3.07 -33.07 2.20
CA ASP A 383 -2.91 -34.24 3.07
C ASP A 383 -1.61 -34.23 3.90
N LEU A 384 -1.36 -33.11 4.56
CA LEU A 384 -0.14 -32.88 5.34
C LEU A 384 -0.41 -32.79 6.84
N ASN A 385 0.61 -33.05 7.65
CA ASN A 385 0.74 -32.57 9.02
C ASN A 385 1.79 -31.48 9.09
N TYR A 386 1.84 -30.75 10.20
CA TYR A 386 2.83 -29.70 10.40
C TYR A 386 3.46 -29.69 11.79
N ARG A 387 4.64 -29.09 11.86
CA ARG A 387 5.33 -28.68 13.09
C ARG A 387 5.91 -27.30 12.85
N ILE A 388 5.62 -26.37 13.75
CA ILE A 388 6.19 -25.02 13.73
C ILE A 388 7.42 -25.01 14.64
N ASP A 389 8.48 -24.36 14.19
CA ASP A 389 9.66 -24.05 14.98
C ASP A 389 10.00 -22.57 14.79
N GLU A 390 9.45 -21.74 15.68
CA GLU A 390 9.66 -20.29 15.66
C GLU A 390 11.10 -19.89 15.93
N GLU A 391 11.84 -20.67 16.73
CA GLU A 391 13.23 -20.35 17.09
C GLU A 391 14.14 -20.42 15.85
N SER A 392 13.89 -21.39 14.96
CA SER A 392 14.58 -21.49 13.67
C SER A 392 13.88 -20.75 12.53
N GLY A 393 12.77 -20.04 12.80
CA GLY A 393 11.98 -19.35 11.78
C GLY A 393 11.43 -20.29 10.70
N SER A 394 11.11 -21.53 11.08
CA SER A 394 10.85 -22.61 10.14
C SER A 394 9.47 -23.27 10.35
N LEU A 395 8.82 -23.58 9.24
CA LEU A 395 7.63 -24.42 9.17
C LEU A 395 8.00 -25.76 8.56
N TYR A 396 7.69 -26.86 9.25
CA TYR A 396 7.87 -28.21 8.74
C TYR A 396 6.53 -28.83 8.38
N LEU A 397 6.43 -29.38 7.17
CA LEU A 397 5.28 -30.08 6.63
C LEU A 397 5.65 -31.53 6.34
N TYR A 398 4.74 -32.45 6.64
CA TYR A 398 4.96 -33.89 6.52
C TYR A 398 3.79 -34.55 5.81
N SER A 399 4.07 -35.36 4.79
CA SER A 399 3.04 -36.21 4.17
C SER A 399 2.56 -37.29 5.15
N ASN A 400 1.27 -37.59 5.12
CA ASN A 400 0.66 -38.69 5.88
C ASN A 400 1.08 -40.09 5.43
#